data_AF-A0A3D0DDV6-F1
#
_entry.id   AF-A0A3D0DDV6-F1
#
_cell.length_a   1.000
_cell.length_b   1.000
_cell.length_c   1.000
_cell.angle_alpha   90.00
_cell.angle_beta   90.00
_cell.angle_gamma   90.00
#
_symmetry.space_group_name_H-M   'P 1'
#
loop_
_entity.id
_entity.type
_entity.pdbx_description
1 polymer ?
#
loop_
_entity_poly.entity_id
_entity_poly.type
_entity_poly.pdbx_seq_one_letter_code
_entity_poly.pdbx_strand_id
1 'polypeptide(L)'
;LSYRPFDGPISIFGNGSFIRPLNKETSPVHHNKYLTFRPIGTQNGSIEFTHQQIEIKLSGRHLGRRYITEENTKSLPPVDLLDFRFGYNFNIKSIVLKTGFSVLNLGDKR
;
A
#
# COMPACT_ATOMS: atom_id res chain seq x y z
N LEU A 1 -9.76 8.12 -4.90
CA LEU A 1 -9.81 8.96 -6.11
C LEU A 1 -8.74 8.45 -7.05
N SER A 2 -9.12 7.84 -8.18
CA SER A 2 -8.16 7.44 -9.23
C SER A 2 -8.07 8.58 -10.25
N TYR A 3 -6.91 9.23 -10.35
CA TYR A 3 -6.66 10.24 -11.37
C TYR A 3 -5.93 9.57 -12.53
N ARG A 4 -6.53 9.54 -13.72
CA ARG A 4 -5.83 9.17 -14.96
C ARG A 4 -5.44 10.48 -15.65
N PRO A 5 -4.22 10.99 -15.44
CA PRO A 5 -3.84 12.29 -15.99
C PRO A 5 -3.79 12.32 -17.53
N PHE A 6 -3.71 11.15 -18.20
CA PHE A 6 -3.59 11.04 -19.65
C PHE A 6 -4.27 9.76 -20.15
N ASP A 7 -4.85 9.78 -21.36
CA ASP A 7 -5.25 8.58 -22.14
C ASP A 7 -4.03 7.76 -22.64
N GLY A 8 -2.88 7.91 -21.99
CA GLY A 8 -1.61 7.29 -22.37
C GLY A 8 -1.37 5.95 -21.67
N PRO A 9 -0.22 5.31 -21.95
CA PRO A 9 0.13 4.02 -21.35
C PRO A 9 0.42 4.11 -19.84
N ILE A 10 0.40 5.30 -19.23
CA ILE A 10 0.77 5.51 -17.83
C ILE A 10 -0.47 5.82 -17.00
N SER A 11 -0.65 5.05 -15.93
CA SER A 11 -1.65 5.28 -14.88
C SER A 11 -0.96 5.54 -13.56
N ILE A 12 -1.40 6.59 -12.86
CA ILE A 12 -0.91 6.93 -11.52
C ILE A 12 -2.08 6.80 -10.55
N PHE A 13 -1.87 6.09 -9.46
CA PHE A 13 -2.83 5.97 -8.38
C PHE A 13 -2.19 6.44 -7.08
N GLY A 14 -2.97 7.17 -6.30
CA GLY A 14 -2.60 7.59 -4.95
C GLY A 14 -3.83 7.58 -4.06
N ASN A 15 -3.69 7.02 -2.87
CA ASN A 15 -4.63 7.22 -1.79
C ASN A 15 -3.91 7.36 -0.46
N GLY A 16 -4.56 8.03 0.47
CA GLY A 16 -4.06 8.17 1.82
C GLY A 16 -5.22 8.28 2.80
N SER A 17 -4.97 7.85 4.03
CA SER A 17 -5.87 8.07 5.15
C SER A 17 -5.05 8.50 6.36
N PHE A 18 -5.61 9.42 7.12
CA PHE A 18 -5.11 9.78 8.42
C PHE A 18 -6.26 9.61 9.40
N ILE A 19 -6.06 8.76 10.41
CA ILE A 19 -7.07 8.45 11.40
C ILE A 19 -6.49 8.64 12.79
N ARG A 20 -7.35 9.09 13.71
CA ARG A 20 -7.06 9.05 15.15
C ARG A 20 -7.88 7.92 15.76
N PRO A 21 -7.38 6.67 15.72
CA PRO A 21 -8.12 5.53 16.23
C PRO A 21 -8.04 5.56 17.76
N LEU A 22 -8.86 6.38 18.42
CA LEU A 22 -8.85 6.51 19.86
C LEU A 22 -9.77 5.48 20.52
N ASN A 23 -9.31 4.88 21.61
CA ASN A 23 -10.15 4.10 22.51
C ASN A 23 -11.04 5.06 23.30
N LYS A 24 -12.36 4.85 23.21
CA LYS A 24 -13.38 5.65 23.89
C LYS A 24 -14.03 4.91 25.07
N GLU A 25 -13.46 3.79 25.49
CA GLU A 25 -13.88 3.07 26.69
C GLU A 25 -13.75 3.94 27.95
N THR A 26 -14.55 3.62 28.96
CA THR A 26 -14.62 4.32 30.25
C THR A 26 -13.44 4.00 31.19
N SER A 27 -12.54 3.08 30.82
CA SER A 27 -11.36 2.77 31.62
C SER A 27 -10.40 3.97 31.66
N PRO A 28 -10.05 4.52 32.84
CA PRO A 28 -9.19 5.71 32.95
C PRO A 28 -7.77 5.48 32.43
N VAL A 29 -7.31 4.24 32.35
CA VAL A 29 -5.96 3.88 31.87
C VAL A 29 -5.88 3.88 30.34
N HIS A 30 -6.99 3.50 29.67
CA HIS A 30 -7.03 3.30 28.21
C HIS A 30 -7.84 4.38 27.47
N HIS A 31 -8.57 5.22 28.20
CA HIS A 31 -9.36 6.30 27.61
C HIS A 31 -8.48 7.28 26.81
N ASN A 32 -8.90 7.61 25.58
CA ASN A 32 -8.18 8.45 24.62
C ASN A 32 -6.78 7.94 24.23
N LYS A 33 -6.46 6.68 24.48
CA LYS A 33 -5.27 6.02 23.93
C LYS A 33 -5.53 5.56 22.50
N TYR A 34 -4.49 5.47 21.67
CA TYR A 34 -4.59 4.91 20.33
C TYR A 34 -4.87 3.40 20.39
N LEU A 35 -5.77 2.92 19.53
CA LEU A 35 -6.04 1.51 19.34
C LEU A 35 -4.77 0.80 18.85
N THR A 36 -4.54 -0.36 19.42
CA THR A 36 -3.41 -1.23 19.09
C THR A 36 -3.50 -1.72 17.63
N PHE A 37 -2.33 -1.86 17.00
CA PHE A 37 -2.12 -2.29 15.61
C PHE A 37 -2.77 -1.43 14.51
N ARG A 38 -3.56 -0.41 14.85
CA ARG A 38 -4.13 0.54 13.90
C ARG A 38 -3.11 1.64 13.58
N PRO A 39 -2.70 1.80 12.31
CA PRO A 39 -1.77 2.86 11.94
C PRO A 39 -2.46 4.23 12.01
N ILE A 40 -1.74 5.23 12.51
CA ILE A 40 -2.22 6.62 12.59
C ILE A 40 -2.43 7.20 11.18
N GLY A 41 -1.63 6.75 10.21
CA GLY A 41 -1.80 7.12 8.81
C GLY A 41 -1.35 6.01 7.90
N THR A 42 -1.97 5.94 6.73
CA THR A 42 -1.55 5.06 5.65
C THR A 42 -1.53 5.83 4.35
N GLN A 43 -0.53 5.61 3.52
CA GLN A 43 -0.49 6.13 2.16
C GLN A 43 -0.17 4.97 1.23
N ASN A 44 -0.85 4.89 0.09
CA ASN A 44 -0.46 3.99 -0.98
C ASN A 44 -0.37 4.79 -2.27
N GLY A 45 0.66 4.50 -3.04
CA GLY A 45 0.83 5.02 -4.38
C GLY A 45 1.18 3.89 -5.32
N SER A 46 0.80 4.01 -6.58
CA SER A 46 1.35 3.15 -7.62
C SER A 46 1.45 3.87 -8.95
N ILE A 47 2.50 3.56 -9.67
CA ILE A 47 2.70 3.94 -11.06
C ILE A 47 2.62 2.66 -11.87
N GLU A 48 1.74 2.66 -12.86
CA GLU A 48 1.50 1.53 -13.74
C GLU A 48 1.73 1.98 -15.17
N PHE A 49 2.57 1.26 -15.89
CA PHE A 49 2.82 1.44 -17.32
C PHE A 49 2.28 0.21 -18.04
N THR A 50 1.33 0.44 -18.94
CA THR A 50 0.70 -0.60 -19.75
C THR A 50 0.79 -0.19 -21.21
N HIS A 51 1.61 -0.91 -21.97
CA HIS A 51 1.77 -0.69 -23.40
C HIS A 51 1.77 -2.01 -24.16
N GLN A 52 0.80 -2.16 -25.07
CA GLN A 52 0.59 -3.37 -25.85
C GLN A 52 0.44 -4.62 -24.96
N GLN A 53 1.49 -5.43 -24.92
CA GLN A 53 1.53 -6.71 -24.20
C GLN A 53 2.24 -6.58 -22.85
N ILE A 54 2.92 -5.46 -22.59
CA ILE A 54 3.74 -5.25 -21.39
C ILE A 54 2.93 -4.49 -20.34
N GLU A 55 2.99 -4.97 -19.10
CA GLU A 55 2.49 -4.31 -17.90
C GLU A 55 3.64 -4.21 -16.89
N ILE A 56 3.95 -3.00 -16.44
CA ILE A 56 4.94 -2.73 -15.40
C ILE A 56 4.24 -1.95 -14.31
N LYS A 57 4.40 -2.36 -13.06
CA LYS A 57 3.82 -1.67 -11.93
C LYS A 57 4.82 -1.54 -10.81
N LEU A 58 4.96 -0.31 -10.32
CA LEU A 58 5.69 0.01 -9.10
C LEU A 58 4.67 0.52 -8.09
N SER A 59 4.57 -0.10 -6.92
CA SER A 59 3.68 0.32 -5.86
C SER A 59 4.43 0.57 -4.57
N GLY A 60 4.15 1.72 -3.94
CA GLY A 60 4.66 2.08 -2.63
C GLY A 60 3.54 2.13 -1.61
N ARG A 61 3.82 1.67 -0.39
CA ARG A 61 2.92 1.79 0.76
C ARG A 61 3.68 2.33 1.96
N HIS A 62 3.22 3.46 2.48
CA HIS A 62 3.63 3.96 3.78
C HIS A 62 2.63 3.51 4.85
N LEU A 63 3.13 2.82 5.87
CA LEU A 63 2.38 2.52 7.09
C LEU A 63 2.96 3.37 8.22
N GLY A 64 2.13 4.27 8.75
CA GLY A 64 2.50 5.08 9.91
C GLY A 64 2.70 4.25 11.17
N ARG A 65 3.14 4.93 12.24
CA ARG A 65 3.35 4.33 13.55
C ARG A 65 2.11 3.56 14.02
N ARG A 66 2.35 2.41 14.65
CA ARG A 66 1.33 1.54 15.26
C ARG A 66 1.72 1.24 16.69
N TYR A 67 0.80 1.37 17.64
CA TYR A 67 1.06 0.96 19.01
C TYR A 67 0.80 -0.54 19.18
N ILE A 68 1.62 -1.20 19.98
CA ILE A 68 1.52 -2.66 20.25
C ILE A 68 0.82 -2.90 21.58
N THR A 69 0.87 -1.91 22.48
CA THR A 69 0.29 -1.93 23.82
C THR A 69 -0.86 -0.93 23.95
N GLU A 70 -1.87 -1.24 24.73
CA GLU A 70 -3.05 -0.40 24.95
C GLU A 70 -2.72 0.89 25.72
N GLU A 71 -1.68 0.87 26.55
CA GLU A 71 -1.15 2.05 27.24
C GLU A 71 -0.35 2.97 26.31
N ASN A 72 -0.12 2.54 25.07
CA ASN A 72 0.72 3.18 24.07
C ASN A 72 2.20 3.39 24.49
N THR A 73 2.74 2.49 25.32
CA THR A 73 4.14 2.53 25.76
C THR A 73 5.11 1.91 24.75
N LYS A 74 4.66 0.92 23.95
CA LYS A 74 5.46 0.31 22.87
C LYS A 74 4.81 0.54 21.50
N SER A 75 5.64 0.83 20.50
CA SER A 75 5.18 1.07 19.13
C SER A 75 6.09 0.43 18.08
N LEU A 76 5.49 0.00 16.98
CA LEU A 76 6.20 -0.30 15.74
C LEU A 76 6.50 1.02 15.00
N PRO A 77 7.74 1.20 14.53
CA PRO A 77 8.08 2.36 13.73
C PRO A 77 7.29 2.37 12.42
N PRO A 78 7.17 3.54 11.77
CA PRO A 78 6.66 3.61 10.41
C PRO A 78 7.48 2.74 9.47
N VAL A 79 6.83 2.14 8.47
CA VAL A 79 7.50 1.31 7.46
C VAL A 79 7.01 1.70 6.07
N ASP A 80 7.96 1.78 5.15
CA ASP A 80 7.74 2.01 3.73
C ASP A 80 8.01 0.71 2.98
N LEU A 81 6.99 0.20 2.30
CA LEU A 81 7.06 -1.00 1.47
C LEU A 81 7.03 -0.59 0.01
N LEU A 82 7.91 -1.20 -0.79
CA LEU A 82 7.99 -0.99 -2.22
C LEU A 82 7.85 -2.35 -2.90
N ASP A 83 6.90 -2.47 -3.81
CA ASP A 83 6.66 -3.69 -4.58
C ASP A 83 6.81 -3.37 -6.07
N PHE A 84 7.35 -4.34 -6.81
CA PHE A 84 7.51 -4.27 -8.26
C PHE A 84 6.82 -5.46 -8.92
N ARG A 85 6.11 -5.21 -10.01
CA ARG A 85 5.46 -6.24 -10.81
C ARG A 85 5.73 -6.01 -12.29
N PHE A 86 6.03 -7.10 -12.97
CA PHE A 86 6.15 -7.16 -14.42
C PHE A 86 5.18 -8.20 -14.96
N GLY A 87 4.50 -7.88 -16.05
CA GLY A 87 3.56 -8.73 -16.75
C GLY A 87 3.77 -8.66 -18.26
N TYR A 88 3.53 -9.77 -18.94
CA TYR A 88 3.54 -9.87 -20.39
C TYR A 88 2.38 -10.73 -20.89
N ASN A 89 1.62 -10.23 -21.86
CA ASN A 89 0.46 -10.88 -22.47
C ASN A 89 0.83 -11.43 -23.86
N PHE A 90 1.00 -12.74 -24.00
CA PHE A 90 1.15 -13.39 -25.29
C PHE A 90 -0.21 -13.64 -25.93
N ASN A 91 -0.37 -13.24 -27.19
CA ASN A 91 -1.55 -13.58 -27.98
C ASN A 91 -1.17 -14.67 -28.99
N ILE A 92 -1.72 -15.87 -28.82
CA ILE A 92 -1.57 -16.99 -29.75
C ILE A 92 -2.95 -17.30 -30.32
N LYS A 93 -3.25 -16.79 -31.53
CA LYS A 93 -4.58 -16.86 -32.16
C LYS A 93 -5.66 -16.29 -31.22
N SER A 94 -6.64 -17.10 -30.84
CA SER A 94 -7.74 -16.74 -29.93
C SER A 94 -7.39 -16.90 -28.45
N ILE A 95 -6.17 -17.35 -28.12
CA ILE A 95 -5.72 -17.59 -26.74
C ILE A 95 -4.83 -16.43 -26.29
N VAL A 96 -5.17 -15.86 -25.13
CA VAL A 96 -4.35 -14.85 -24.44
C VAL A 96 -3.70 -15.50 -23.23
N LEU A 97 -2.38 -15.67 -23.26
CA LEU A 97 -1.58 -16.16 -22.13
C LEU A 97 -0.95 -14.98 -21.39
N LYS A 98 -1.14 -14.90 -20.09
CA LYS A 98 -0.55 -13.86 -19.26
C LYS A 98 0.56 -14.47 -18.40
N THR A 99 1.78 -14.00 -18.58
CA THR A 99 2.91 -14.33 -17.70
C THR A 99 3.31 -13.10 -16.92
N GLY A 100 4.02 -13.29 -15.81
CA GLY A 100 4.56 -12.19 -15.05
C GLY A 100 5.27 -12.67 -13.80
N PHE A 101 5.99 -11.75 -13.18
CA PHE A 101 6.58 -11.96 -11.87
C PHE A 101 6.33 -10.75 -10.99
N SER A 102 6.42 -10.95 -9.68
CA SER A 102 6.27 -9.88 -8.69
C SER A 102 7.35 -10.04 -7.64
N VAL A 103 8.01 -8.92 -7.33
CA VAL A 103 8.97 -8.80 -6.24
C VAL A 103 8.29 -7.96 -5.17
N LEU A 104 7.94 -8.61 -4.06
CA LEU A 104 7.32 -7.97 -2.90
C LEU A 104 8.40 -7.51 -1.93
N ASN A 105 8.19 -6.38 -1.28
CA ASN A 105 9.12 -5.79 -0.32
C ASN A 105 10.55 -5.69 -0.90
N LEU A 106 10.67 -5.00 -2.03
CA LEU A 106 11.92 -4.81 -2.77
C LEU A 106 13.05 -4.22 -1.91
N GLY A 107 12.68 -3.49 -0.84
CA GLY A 107 13.62 -2.92 0.13
C GLY A 107 13.96 -3.80 1.33
N ASP A 108 13.49 -5.05 1.37
CA ASP A 108 13.68 -6.03 2.46
C ASP A 108 13.47 -5.42 3.86
N LYS A 109 12.40 -4.65 4.01
CA LYS A 109 12.05 -4.03 5.29
C LYS A 109 11.49 -5.07 6.25
N ARG A 110 11.90 -4.99 7.52
CA ARG A 110 11.47 -5.84 8.64
C ARG A 110 10.41 -5.15 9.49
#